data_AF-A0A7H0YCU8-F1
#
_entry.id   AF-A0A7H0YCU8-F1
#
_cell.length_a   1.000
_cell.length_b   1.000
_cell.length_c   1.000
_cell.angle_alpha   90.00
_cell.angle_beta   90.00
_cell.angle_gamma   90.00
#
_symmetry.space_group_name_H-M   'P 1'
#
loop_
_entity.id
_entity.type
_entity.pdbx_description
1 polymer ?
#
loop_
_entity_poly.entity_id
_entity_poly.type
_entity_poly.pdbx_seq_one_letter_code
_entity_poly.pdbx_strand_id
1 'polypeptide(L)'
;MKKAILLLLMFAILIPSQVLAATSTKAMSTSEIEKIYFEDYKGRVKEIRIAQKHLNAVLGAEVRELTQRLSQASARYKNEVKNKSSKAVIAQAKANCDKLKKQLGVAKVELNKTVKNYKKESEQALKDIANQKAELIKFIKNHTAGKDKLTESQFNQQVNGDIKSINGSFTGILKMLTEAE
;
A
#
# COMPACT_ATOMS: atom_id res chain seq x y z
N MET A 1 -2.31 -23.91 7.01
CA MET A 1 -2.74 -23.77 8.42
C MET A 1 -3.46 -22.44 8.55
N LYS A 2 -4.76 -22.53 8.86
CA LYS A 2 -5.66 -21.41 9.09
C LYS A 2 -5.34 -20.79 10.47
N LYS A 3 -5.69 -19.50 10.63
CA LYS A 3 -5.73 -18.69 11.87
C LYS A 3 -4.47 -17.89 12.20
N ALA A 4 -4.42 -16.67 11.67
CA ALA A 4 -3.80 -15.52 12.35
C ALA A 4 -4.48 -14.19 11.92
N ILE A 5 -5.76 -14.25 11.56
CA ILE A 5 -6.62 -13.07 11.49
C ILE A 5 -7.33 -13.01 12.84
N LEU A 6 -7.45 -11.81 13.39
CA LEU A 6 -8.24 -11.43 14.56
C LEU A 6 -7.50 -11.50 15.91
N LEU A 7 -6.74 -10.45 16.24
CA LEU A 7 -6.83 -9.72 17.52
C LEU A 7 -5.76 -8.62 17.58
N LEU A 8 -6.11 -7.39 17.21
CA LEU A 8 -5.43 -6.17 17.66
C LEU A 8 -6.41 -4.99 17.60
N LEU A 9 -7.65 -5.27 17.99
CA LEU A 9 -8.74 -4.33 18.21
C LEU A 9 -9.17 -4.56 19.64
N MET A 10 -8.54 -3.86 20.60
CA MET A 10 -8.99 -3.59 21.99
C MET A 10 -7.77 -3.23 22.87
N PHE A 11 -7.11 -2.13 22.57
CA PHE A 11 -6.43 -1.34 23.60
C PHE A 11 -6.95 0.10 23.47
N ALA A 12 -8.24 0.24 23.73
CA ALA A 12 -8.82 1.51 24.10
C ALA A 12 -9.12 1.42 25.60
N ILE A 13 -8.87 2.53 26.29
CA ILE A 13 -9.32 2.86 27.65
C ILE A 13 -8.40 2.36 28.77
N LEU A 14 -7.28 3.07 28.91
CA LEU A 14 -6.84 3.58 30.23
C LEU A 14 -5.78 4.67 30.00
N ILE A 15 -6.22 5.83 29.51
CA ILE A 15 -5.43 7.05 29.72
C ILE A 15 -5.78 7.48 31.16
N PRO A 16 -4.81 7.52 32.10
CA PRO A 16 -5.07 7.99 33.45
C PRO A 16 -5.54 9.44 33.40
N SER A 17 -6.82 9.64 33.72
CA SER A 17 -7.55 10.92 33.69
C SER A 17 -7.09 11.94 34.74
N GLN A 18 -6.01 11.66 35.48
CA GLN A 18 -5.56 12.48 36.60
C GLN A 18 -4.19 13.15 36.41
N VAL A 19 -3.53 12.95 35.26
CA VAL A 19 -2.26 13.64 34.95
C VAL A 19 -2.46 14.95 34.17
N LEU A 20 -3.66 15.18 33.59
CA LEU A 20 -3.93 16.39 32.80
C LEU A 20 -4.28 17.64 33.63
N ALA A 21 -4.77 17.50 34.87
CA ALA A 21 -5.24 18.65 35.64
C ALA A 21 -4.11 19.49 36.27
N ALA A 22 -2.88 18.97 36.38
CA ALA A 22 -1.77 19.65 37.05
C ALA A 22 -0.68 20.20 36.10
N THR A 23 -0.89 20.14 34.77
CA THR A 23 0.11 20.52 33.75
C THR A 23 -0.36 21.62 32.78
N SER A 24 -1.44 22.33 33.10
CA SER A 24 -2.19 23.21 32.18
C SER A 24 -1.49 24.51 31.71
N THR A 25 -0.15 24.58 31.72
CA THR A 25 0.62 25.72 31.18
C THR A 25 1.71 25.31 30.18
N LYS A 26 1.96 24.01 29.97
CA LYS A 26 2.98 23.56 29.02
C LYS A 26 2.36 22.90 27.80
N ALA A 27 2.47 23.58 26.66
CA ALA A 27 2.13 23.03 25.36
C ALA A 27 2.87 21.70 25.14
N MET A 28 2.16 20.68 24.66
CA MET A 28 2.78 19.39 24.36
C MET A 28 3.84 19.55 23.25
N SER A 29 4.94 18.83 23.38
CA SER A 29 5.93 18.71 22.31
C SER A 29 5.42 17.80 21.19
N THR A 30 5.96 17.97 19.99
CA THR A 30 5.66 17.08 18.86
C THR A 30 5.99 15.62 19.19
N SER A 31 7.10 15.35 19.88
CA SER A 31 7.49 13.99 20.27
C SER A 31 6.51 13.33 21.23
N GLU A 32 5.95 14.09 22.18
CA GLU A 32 4.92 13.57 23.10
C GLU A 32 3.65 13.22 22.33
N ILE A 33 3.20 14.10 21.44
CA ILE A 33 2.02 13.88 20.60
C ILE A 33 2.23 12.66 19.69
N GLU A 34 3.40 12.55 19.07
CA GLU A 34 3.74 11.40 18.22
C GLU A 34 3.73 10.09 19.00
N LYS A 35 4.26 10.08 20.23
CA LYS A 35 4.27 8.90 21.08
C LYS A 35 2.85 8.48 21.51
N ILE A 36 1.98 9.44 21.82
CA ILE A 36 0.63 9.15 22.32
C ILE A 36 -0.32 8.74 21.19
N TYR A 37 -0.29 9.44 20.05
CA TYR A 37 -1.31 9.31 19.01
C TYR A 37 -0.82 8.65 17.71
N PHE A 38 0.49 8.56 17.49
CA PHE A 38 1.08 8.14 16.20
C PHE A 38 2.22 7.12 16.33
N GLU A 39 2.26 6.35 17.43
CA GLU A 39 3.34 5.38 17.70
C GLU A 39 3.55 4.41 16.52
N ASP A 40 2.47 3.84 16.00
CA ASP A 40 2.51 2.88 14.89
C ASP A 40 2.55 3.52 13.48
N TYR A 41 2.57 4.85 13.38
CA TYR A 41 2.54 5.53 12.07
C TYR A 41 3.65 5.04 11.12
N LYS A 42 4.88 4.89 11.64
CA LYS A 42 6.01 4.40 10.85
C LYS A 42 5.85 2.94 10.45
N GLY A 43 5.21 2.11 11.28
CA GLY A 43 4.88 0.72 10.97
C GLY A 43 3.92 0.65 9.78
N ARG A 44 2.82 1.39 9.86
CA ARG A 44 1.80 1.47 8.80
C ARG A 44 2.34 1.99 7.47
N VAL A 45 3.23 2.99 7.48
CA VAL A 45 3.93 3.43 6.27
C VAL A 45 4.78 2.30 5.68
N LYS A 46 5.52 1.56 6.51
CA LYS A 46 6.33 0.42 6.03
C LYS A 46 5.48 -0.68 5.42
N GLU A 47 4.32 -1.01 6.01
CA GLU A 47 3.38 -1.98 5.45
C GLU A 47 2.95 -1.62 4.03
N ILE A 48 2.56 -0.36 3.81
CA ILE A 48 2.22 0.14 2.47
C ILE A 48 3.40 0.02 1.51
N ARG A 49 4.62 0.40 1.95
CA ARG A 49 5.82 0.28 1.11
C ARG A 49 6.14 -1.18 0.76
N ILE A 50 5.87 -2.13 1.64
CA ILE A 50 6.02 -3.56 1.37
C ILE A 50 4.97 -4.02 0.35
N ALA A 51 3.71 -3.62 0.50
CA ALA A 51 2.64 -3.93 -0.45
C ALA A 51 2.94 -3.37 -1.85
N GLN A 52 3.41 -2.12 -1.95
CA GLN A 52 3.87 -1.52 -3.22
C GLN A 52 4.97 -2.32 -3.92
N LYS A 53 5.87 -2.97 -3.17
CA LYS A 53 6.92 -3.83 -3.73
C LYS A 53 6.37 -5.15 -4.27
N HIS A 54 5.28 -5.64 -3.70
CA HIS A 54 4.63 -6.91 -4.09
C HIS A 54 3.69 -6.79 -5.30
N LEU A 55 3.35 -5.58 -5.76
CA LEU A 55 2.44 -5.37 -6.90
C LEU A 55 2.81 -6.16 -8.17
N ASN A 56 4.10 -6.23 -8.53
CA ASN A 56 4.54 -7.03 -9.69
C ASN A 56 4.33 -8.54 -9.48
N ALA A 57 4.38 -9.01 -8.23
CA ALA A 57 4.14 -10.40 -7.87
C ALA A 57 2.64 -10.75 -7.89
N VAL A 58 1.77 -9.80 -7.59
CA VAL A 58 0.32 -10.02 -7.66
C VAL A 58 -0.17 -9.88 -9.10
N LEU A 59 0.02 -8.71 -9.71
CA LEU A 59 -0.51 -8.36 -11.03
C LEU A 59 0.21 -9.04 -12.21
N GLY A 60 1.39 -9.61 -11.98
CA GLY A 60 2.25 -10.16 -13.05
C GLY A 60 1.90 -11.57 -13.53
N ALA A 61 0.72 -12.10 -13.20
CA ALA A 61 0.32 -13.47 -13.55
C ALA A 61 0.34 -13.72 -15.06
N GLU A 62 -0.27 -12.84 -15.86
CA GLU A 62 -0.32 -12.96 -17.32
C GLU A 62 1.10 -12.93 -17.94
N VAL A 63 1.96 -12.03 -17.47
CA VAL A 63 3.36 -11.94 -17.94
C VAL A 63 4.12 -13.23 -17.66
N ARG A 64 3.90 -13.87 -16.50
CA ARG A 64 4.51 -15.18 -16.19
C ARG A 64 3.99 -16.28 -17.10
N GLU A 65 2.68 -16.36 -17.29
CA GLU A 65 2.06 -17.35 -18.17
C GLU A 65 2.59 -17.22 -19.61
N LEU A 66 2.57 -16.01 -20.16
CA LEU A 66 3.07 -15.73 -21.52
C LEU A 66 4.57 -16.02 -21.65
N THR A 67 5.36 -15.74 -20.61
CA THR A 67 6.79 -16.08 -20.57
C THR A 67 7.00 -17.59 -20.63
N GLN A 68 6.24 -18.37 -19.85
CA GLN A 68 6.30 -19.82 -19.87
C GLN A 68 5.88 -20.40 -21.23
N ARG A 69 4.77 -19.90 -21.79
CA ARG A 69 4.28 -20.31 -23.11
C ARG A 69 5.28 -19.99 -24.23
N LEU A 70 5.91 -18.81 -24.18
CA LEU A 70 6.94 -18.43 -25.14
C LEU A 70 8.18 -19.34 -25.04
N SER A 71 8.59 -19.72 -23.83
CA SER A 71 9.68 -20.67 -23.61
C SER A 71 9.38 -22.03 -24.26
N GLN A 72 8.18 -22.57 -24.00
CA GLN A 72 7.73 -23.82 -24.60
C GLN A 72 7.63 -23.74 -26.13
N ALA A 73 7.07 -22.66 -26.67
CA ALA A 73 6.99 -22.44 -28.11
C ALA A 73 8.38 -22.34 -28.76
N SER A 74 9.32 -21.67 -28.09
CA SER A 74 10.70 -21.54 -28.56
C SER A 74 11.43 -22.88 -28.58
N ALA A 75 11.22 -23.73 -27.56
CA ALA A 75 11.75 -25.09 -27.53
C ALA A 75 11.17 -25.95 -28.67
N ARG A 76 9.85 -25.88 -28.90
CA ARG A 76 9.20 -26.56 -30.02
C ARG A 76 9.79 -26.12 -31.36
N TYR A 77 9.88 -24.82 -31.62
CA TYR A 77 10.47 -24.30 -32.86
C TYR A 77 11.91 -24.82 -33.08
N LYS A 78 12.76 -24.78 -32.04
CA LYS A 78 14.12 -25.32 -32.13
C LYS A 78 14.14 -26.82 -32.47
N ASN A 79 13.23 -27.59 -31.88
CA ASN A 79 13.11 -29.02 -32.15
C ASN A 79 12.64 -29.29 -33.58
N GLU A 80 11.63 -28.57 -34.08
CA GLU A 80 11.16 -28.73 -35.47
C GLU A 80 12.27 -28.40 -36.49
N VAL A 81 13.08 -27.38 -36.22
CA VAL A 81 14.25 -27.05 -37.05
C VAL A 81 15.30 -28.17 -36.99
N LYS A 82 15.63 -28.66 -35.79
CA LYS A 82 16.62 -29.73 -35.60
C LYS A 82 16.19 -31.05 -36.26
N ASN A 83 14.90 -31.37 -36.18
CA ASN A 83 14.31 -32.58 -36.74
C ASN A 83 14.11 -32.49 -38.27
N LYS A 84 14.41 -31.34 -38.88
CA LYS A 84 14.20 -31.07 -40.31
C LYS A 84 12.75 -31.33 -40.74
N SER A 85 11.80 -30.96 -39.88
CA SER A 85 10.37 -31.01 -40.18
C SER A 85 10.03 -30.20 -41.44
N SER A 86 8.83 -30.37 -41.98
CA SER A 86 8.42 -29.66 -43.19
C SER A 86 8.48 -28.13 -43.01
N LYS A 87 8.74 -27.41 -44.11
CA LYS A 87 8.81 -25.93 -44.11
C LYS A 87 7.54 -25.30 -43.52
N ALA A 88 6.37 -25.88 -43.78
CA ALA A 88 5.10 -25.42 -43.23
C ALA A 88 5.05 -25.54 -41.69
N VAL A 89 5.52 -26.67 -41.14
CA VAL A 89 5.56 -26.90 -39.69
C VAL A 89 6.52 -25.92 -39.00
N ILE A 90 7.71 -25.72 -39.57
CA ILE A 90 8.69 -24.76 -39.05
C ILE A 90 8.14 -23.32 -39.10
N ALA A 91 7.48 -22.94 -40.20
CA ALA A 91 6.87 -21.62 -40.34
C ALA A 91 5.75 -21.40 -39.31
N GLN A 92 4.90 -22.40 -39.07
CA GLN A 92 3.85 -22.33 -38.06
C GLN A 92 4.42 -22.21 -36.64
N ALA A 93 5.46 -22.98 -36.31
CA ALA A 93 6.12 -22.90 -35.01
C ALA A 93 6.79 -21.53 -34.79
N LYS A 94 7.39 -20.95 -35.83
CA LYS A 94 7.94 -19.59 -35.81
C LYS A 94 6.85 -18.54 -35.61
N ALA A 95 5.76 -18.62 -36.38
CA ALA A 95 4.64 -17.68 -36.27
C ALA A 95 4.04 -17.69 -34.86
N ASN A 96 3.93 -18.86 -34.22
CA ASN A 96 3.49 -18.97 -32.83
C ASN A 96 4.46 -18.28 -31.85
N CYS A 97 5.78 -18.44 -32.02
CA CYS A 97 6.78 -17.71 -31.22
C CYS A 97 6.63 -16.20 -31.38
N ASP A 98 6.49 -15.73 -32.62
CA ASP A 98 6.40 -14.30 -32.92
C ASP A 98 5.10 -13.69 -32.39
N LYS A 99 3.98 -14.44 -32.44
CA LYS A 99 2.72 -14.06 -31.79
C LYS A 99 2.86 -13.93 -30.26
N LEU A 100 3.43 -14.93 -29.60
CA LEU A 100 3.64 -14.91 -28.14
C LEU A 100 4.59 -13.80 -27.70
N LYS A 101 5.64 -13.50 -28.49
CA LYS A 101 6.53 -12.35 -28.22
C LYS A 101 5.78 -11.02 -28.25
N LYS A 102 4.91 -10.81 -29.25
CA LYS A 102 4.09 -9.60 -29.35
C LYS A 102 3.14 -9.49 -28.16
N GLN A 103 2.43 -10.56 -27.83
CA GLN A 103 1.52 -10.60 -26.67
C GLN A 103 2.26 -10.30 -25.36
N LEU A 104 3.42 -10.93 -25.14
CA LEU A 104 4.25 -10.69 -23.96
C LEU A 104 4.74 -9.24 -23.88
N GLY A 105 5.07 -8.62 -25.01
CA GLY A 105 5.44 -7.21 -25.08
C GLY A 105 4.31 -6.29 -24.60
N VAL A 106 3.09 -6.52 -25.11
CA VAL A 106 1.90 -5.76 -24.70
C VAL A 106 1.60 -5.96 -23.21
N ALA A 107 1.55 -7.20 -22.73
CA ALA A 107 1.27 -7.51 -21.33
C ALA A 107 2.29 -6.88 -20.37
N LYS A 108 3.58 -6.82 -20.73
CA LYS A 108 4.60 -6.12 -19.94
C LYS A 108 4.36 -4.61 -19.85
N VAL A 109 3.92 -3.98 -20.94
CA VAL A 109 3.62 -2.54 -20.96
C VAL A 109 2.41 -2.24 -20.06
N GLU A 110 1.33 -3.02 -20.20
CA GLU A 110 0.13 -2.85 -19.37
C GLU A 110 0.40 -3.14 -17.88
N LEU A 111 1.17 -4.17 -17.57
CA LEU A 111 1.61 -4.43 -16.19
C LEU A 111 2.37 -3.23 -15.61
N ASN A 112 3.36 -2.72 -16.34
CA ASN A 112 4.16 -1.57 -15.89
C ASN A 112 3.30 -0.33 -15.67
N LYS A 113 2.33 -0.07 -16.56
CA LYS A 113 1.38 1.05 -16.44
C LYS A 113 0.51 0.89 -15.20
N THR A 114 -0.06 -0.28 -15.00
CA THR A 114 -0.94 -0.59 -13.85
C THR A 114 -0.19 -0.47 -12.53
N VAL A 115 1.00 -1.10 -12.42
CA VAL A 115 1.86 -1.00 -11.23
C VAL A 115 2.26 0.45 -10.94
N LYS A 116 2.56 1.24 -11.99
CA LYS A 116 2.89 2.66 -11.84
C LYS A 116 1.70 3.46 -11.30
N ASN A 117 0.48 3.19 -11.76
CA ASN A 117 -0.72 3.86 -11.29
C ASN A 117 -0.99 3.56 -9.81
N TYR A 118 -1.01 2.28 -9.41
CA TYR A 118 -1.16 1.88 -8.00
C TYR A 118 -0.11 2.52 -7.09
N LYS A 119 1.15 2.57 -7.54
CA LYS A 119 2.22 3.25 -6.78
C LYS A 119 1.97 4.75 -6.66
N LYS A 120 1.59 5.42 -7.76
CA LYS A 120 1.30 6.85 -7.76
C LYS A 120 0.14 7.19 -6.81
N GLU A 121 -0.95 6.44 -6.88
CA GLU A 121 -2.14 6.64 -6.04
C GLU A 121 -1.82 6.42 -4.57
N SER A 122 -1.16 5.31 -4.23
CA SER A 122 -0.75 5.04 -2.85
C SER A 122 0.28 6.02 -2.31
N GLU A 123 1.20 6.53 -3.15
CA GLU A 123 2.14 7.58 -2.73
C GLU A 123 1.46 8.92 -2.51
N GLN A 124 0.47 9.27 -3.32
CA GLN A 124 -0.32 10.48 -3.10
C GLN A 124 -1.09 10.38 -1.79
N ALA A 125 -1.77 9.26 -1.55
CA ALA A 125 -2.51 9.05 -0.32
C ALA A 125 -1.59 9.05 0.93
N LEU A 126 -0.36 8.54 0.83
CA LEU A 126 0.65 8.68 1.90
C LEU A 126 1.04 10.13 2.18
N LYS A 127 1.11 10.99 1.17
CA LYS A 127 1.36 12.43 1.35
C LYS A 127 0.16 13.10 2.03
N ASP A 128 -1.05 12.77 1.62
CA ASP A 128 -2.27 13.32 2.20
C ASP A 128 -2.39 12.94 3.68
N ILE A 129 -2.09 11.68 4.02
CA ILE A 129 -1.99 11.22 5.42
C ILE A 129 -0.92 11.99 6.20
N ALA A 130 0.25 12.24 5.61
CA ALA A 130 1.32 12.99 6.28
C ALA A 130 0.89 14.44 6.56
N ASN A 131 0.16 15.07 5.64
CA ASN A 131 -0.41 16.40 5.81
C ASN A 131 -1.48 16.41 6.91
N GLN A 132 -2.41 15.44 6.89
CA GLN A 132 -3.42 15.27 7.95
C GLN A 132 -2.79 15.11 9.32
N LYS A 133 -1.74 14.26 9.44
CA LYS A 133 -0.97 14.09 10.69
C LYS A 133 -0.33 15.41 11.14
N ALA A 134 0.27 16.17 10.22
CA ALA A 134 0.91 17.44 10.56
C ALA A 134 -0.10 18.48 11.09
N GLU A 135 -1.26 18.60 10.43
CA GLU A 135 -2.34 19.48 10.88
C GLU A 135 -2.91 19.03 12.23
N LEU A 136 -3.09 17.72 12.45
CA LEU A 136 -3.56 17.21 13.74
C LEU A 136 -2.55 17.48 14.87
N ILE A 137 -1.25 17.31 14.61
CA ILE A 137 -0.20 17.68 15.58
C ILE A 137 -0.30 19.17 15.91
N LYS A 138 -0.44 20.04 14.91
CA LYS A 138 -0.58 21.49 15.11
C LYS A 138 -1.83 21.83 15.92
N PHE A 139 -2.95 21.18 15.64
CA PHE A 139 -4.19 21.32 16.39
C PHE A 139 -4.00 20.96 17.87
N ILE A 140 -3.42 19.79 18.16
CA ILE A 140 -3.15 19.35 19.54
C ILE A 140 -2.21 20.30 20.28
N LYS A 141 -1.17 20.80 19.61
CA LYS A 141 -0.25 21.80 20.20
C LYS A 141 -0.96 23.12 20.53
N ASN A 142 -1.88 23.57 19.68
CA ASN A 142 -2.61 24.81 19.93
C ASN A 142 -3.57 24.66 21.12
N HIS A 143 -4.30 23.54 21.19
CA HIS A 143 -5.21 23.27 22.30
C HIS A 143 -4.49 23.17 23.63
N THR A 144 -3.42 22.37 23.69
CA THR A 144 -2.61 22.19 24.91
C THR A 144 -1.84 23.45 25.32
N ALA A 145 -1.70 24.43 24.42
CA ALA A 145 -1.16 25.75 24.71
C ALA A 145 -2.24 26.76 25.13
N GLY A 146 -3.51 26.37 25.24
CA GLY A 146 -4.63 27.25 25.56
C GLY A 146 -4.94 28.28 24.48
N LYS A 147 -4.59 28.01 23.21
CA LYS A 147 -4.75 28.96 22.09
C LYS A 147 -6.12 28.89 21.41
N ASP A 148 -6.97 27.96 21.81
CA ASP A 148 -8.35 27.86 21.34
C ASP A 148 -9.33 27.87 22.53
N LYS A 149 -10.63 27.83 22.22
CA LYS A 149 -11.72 27.86 23.20
C LYS A 149 -12.50 26.55 23.23
N LEU A 150 -11.92 25.46 22.73
CA LEU A 150 -12.60 24.17 22.73
C LEU A 150 -12.67 23.62 24.15
N THR A 151 -13.78 22.95 24.46
CA THR A 151 -13.84 22.11 25.65
C THR A 151 -13.01 20.84 25.44
N GLU A 152 -12.56 20.22 26.53
CA GLU A 152 -11.86 18.93 26.49
C GLU A 152 -12.66 17.85 25.73
N SER A 153 -13.99 17.85 25.87
CA SER A 153 -14.85 16.92 25.13
C SER A 153 -14.79 17.14 23.62
N GLN A 154 -14.86 18.40 23.18
CA GLN A 154 -14.79 18.76 21.75
C GLN A 154 -13.41 18.46 21.18
N PHE A 155 -12.36 18.79 21.93
CA PHE A 155 -10.98 18.46 21.57
C PHE A 155 -10.80 16.96 21.38
N ASN A 156 -11.18 16.15 22.37
CA ASN A 156 -11.04 14.70 22.31
C ASN A 156 -11.86 14.08 21.17
N GLN A 157 -13.06 14.60 20.91
CA GLN A 157 -13.87 14.16 19.78
C GLN A 157 -13.18 14.43 18.44
N GLN A 158 -12.62 15.63 18.25
CA GLN A 158 -11.91 16.00 17.02
C GLN A 158 -10.67 15.13 16.83
N VAL A 159 -9.82 14.99 17.86
CA VAL A 159 -8.61 14.17 17.81
C VAL A 159 -8.93 12.72 17.45
N ASN A 160 -9.91 12.12 18.13
CA ASN A 160 -10.31 10.74 17.86
C ASN A 160 -10.89 10.57 16.45
N GLY A 161 -11.66 11.56 15.97
CA GLY A 161 -12.18 11.59 14.60
C GLY A 161 -11.07 11.60 13.55
N ASP A 162 -10.09 12.49 13.71
CA ASP A 162 -8.98 12.64 12.78
C ASP A 162 -8.04 11.42 12.80
N ILE A 163 -7.75 10.86 13.98
CA ILE A 163 -6.99 9.59 14.09
C ILE A 163 -7.72 8.46 13.37
N LYS A 164 -9.05 8.35 13.56
CA LYS A 164 -9.85 7.34 12.87
C LYS A 164 -9.81 7.53 11.35
N SER A 165 -9.88 8.78 10.88
CA SER A 165 -9.78 9.12 9.45
C SER A 165 -8.42 8.72 8.87
N ILE A 166 -7.32 9.06 9.55
CA ILE A 166 -5.95 8.68 9.16
C ILE A 166 -5.80 7.16 9.11
N ASN A 167 -6.26 6.45 10.14
CA ASN A 167 -6.20 4.98 10.20
C ASN A 167 -7.07 4.32 9.12
N GLY A 168 -8.23 4.89 8.84
CA GLY A 168 -9.09 4.49 7.72
C GLY A 168 -8.38 4.64 6.38
N SER A 169 -7.65 5.74 6.19
CA SER A 169 -6.88 6.02 4.97
C SER A 169 -5.74 5.02 4.79
N PHE A 170 -4.96 4.73 5.84
CA PHE A 170 -3.96 3.65 5.82
C PHE A 170 -4.56 2.30 5.42
N THR A 171 -5.71 1.95 6.00
CA THR A 171 -6.41 0.69 5.72
C THR A 171 -6.91 0.63 4.29
N GLY A 172 -7.47 1.72 3.77
CA GLY A 172 -7.93 1.82 2.39
C GLY A 172 -6.79 1.63 1.38
N ILE A 173 -5.65 2.29 1.60
CA ILE A 173 -4.46 2.12 0.73
C ILE A 173 -3.96 0.67 0.77
N LEU A 174 -3.86 0.09 1.96
CA LEU A 174 -3.37 -1.28 2.10
C LEU A 174 -4.30 -2.28 1.39
N LYS A 175 -5.62 -2.11 1.55
CA LYS A 175 -6.63 -2.91 0.84
C LYS A 175 -6.47 -2.79 -0.68
N MET A 176 -6.42 -1.56 -1.19
CA MET A 176 -6.21 -1.29 -2.62
C MET A 176 -4.96 -1.98 -3.17
N LEU A 177 -3.86 -2.02 -2.42
CA LEU A 177 -2.60 -2.62 -2.86
C LEU A 177 -2.55 -4.14 -2.73
N THR A 178 -3.32 -4.72 -1.81
CA THR A 178 -3.29 -6.17 -1.51
C THR A 178 -4.37 -6.95 -2.27
N GLU A 179 -5.47 -6.29 -2.62
CA GLU A 179 -6.56 -6.84 -3.43
C GLU A 179 -6.47 -6.40 -4.91
N ALA A 180 -5.29 -5.94 -5.34
CA ALA A 180 -5.02 -5.62 -6.74
C ALA A 180 -4.90 -6.91 -7.57
N GLU A 181 -6.02 -7.50 -7.96
CA GLU A 181 -6.14 -8.65 -8.88
C GLU A 181 -7.00 -8.29 -10.10
#